data_AF-A0A8I0FE84-F1
#
_entry.id   AF-A0A8I0FE84-F1
#
_cell.length_a   1.000
_cell.length_b   1.000
_cell.length_c   1.000
_cell.angle_alpha   90.00
_cell.angle_beta   90.00
_cell.angle_gamma   90.00
#
_symmetry.space_group_name_H-M   'P 1'
#
loop_
_entity.id
_entity.type
_entity.pdbx_description
1 polymer ?
#
loop_
_entity_poly.entity_id
_entity_poly.type
_entity_poly.pdbx_seq_one_letter_code
_entity_poly.pdbx_strand_id
1 'polypeptide(L)'
;VASLISPQQSLRMRWHANSPQLILKVSKDDFTYHCRQHIADSENNLLVFDPKLDFSTQGGAYFLQLVRTLMDALACDQHPLHHPLAFKQFESNLFNALIYGQPNNALHKLDHYKEKTVSPYFVKRTEAYIKEHLHEPLNVEILAEHAGVSVRTLFTGFKNYLGTTPMSYL
;
A
#
# COMPACT_ATOMS: atom_id res chain seq x y z
N VAL A 1 -15.74 12.42 14.02
CA VAL A 1 -14.28 12.30 14.08
C VAL A 1 -13.93 11.27 15.15
N ALA A 2 -12.90 10.46 14.92
CA ALA A 2 -12.34 9.55 15.91
C ALA A 2 -10.84 9.83 16.07
N SER A 3 -10.24 9.21 17.08
CA SER A 3 -8.80 9.27 17.32
C SER A 3 -8.16 7.91 17.07
N LEU A 4 -7.09 7.88 16.28
CA LEU A 4 -6.27 6.69 16.04
C LEU A 4 -4.99 6.80 16.85
N ILE A 5 -4.77 5.87 17.77
CA ILE A 5 -3.62 5.90 18.68
C ILE A 5 -2.56 4.94 18.14
N SER A 6 -1.52 5.47 17.52
CA SER A 6 -0.36 4.66 17.13
C SER A 6 0.36 4.17 18.41
N PRO A 7 0.81 2.91 18.48
CA PRO A 7 1.35 2.30 19.72
C PRO A 7 2.53 3.06 20.38
N GLN A 8 3.22 3.92 19.63
CA GLN A 8 4.40 4.66 20.07
C GLN A 8 4.09 6.14 20.39
N GLN A 9 2.85 6.59 20.23
CA GLN A 9 2.48 8.00 20.42
C GLN A 9 1.76 8.22 21.76
N SER A 10 2.19 9.25 22.48
CA SER A 10 1.44 9.77 23.64
C SER A 10 0.26 10.60 23.14
N LEU A 11 -0.95 10.30 23.61
CA LEU A 11 -2.16 11.03 23.23
C LEU A 11 -2.81 11.72 24.43
N ARG A 12 -3.19 13.00 24.27
CA ARG A 12 -4.02 13.74 25.21
C ARG A 12 -5.35 14.07 24.55
N MET A 13 -6.45 13.62 25.15
CA MET A 13 -7.81 13.87 24.66
C MET A 13 -8.60 14.67 25.69
N ARG A 14 -9.39 15.64 25.22
CA ARG A 14 -10.41 16.32 26.02
C ARG A 14 -11.77 15.85 25.54
N TRP A 15 -12.55 15.28 26.45
CA TRP A 15 -13.88 14.76 26.18
C TRP A 15 -14.93 15.65 26.85
N HIS A 16 -16.07 15.84 26.19
CA HIS A 16 -17.22 16.48 26.81
C HIS A 16 -17.99 15.46 27.67
N ALA A 17 -18.70 15.95 28.69
CA ALA A 17 -19.62 15.11 29.46
C ALA A 17 -20.65 14.45 28.52
N ASN A 18 -21.06 13.22 28.83
CA ASN A 18 -22.00 12.42 28.05
C ASN A 18 -21.56 12.10 26.60
N SER A 19 -20.27 11.82 26.39
CA SER A 19 -19.76 11.33 25.11
C SER A 19 -19.55 9.81 25.18
N PRO A 20 -20.48 8.96 24.69
CA PRO A 20 -20.27 7.52 24.64
C PRO A 20 -19.07 7.20 23.74
N GLN A 21 -18.20 6.30 24.18
CA GLN A 21 -16.95 5.96 23.49
C GLN A 21 -16.95 4.50 23.07
N LEU A 22 -16.54 4.26 21.83
CA LEU A 22 -16.21 2.94 21.32
C LEU A 22 -14.69 2.87 21.17
N ILE A 23 -14.07 1.87 21.79
CA ILE A 23 -12.64 1.62 21.68
C ILE A 23 -12.44 0.34 20.89
N LEU A 24 -11.87 0.48 19.69
CA LEU A 24 -11.39 -0.65 18.90
C LEU A 24 -9.90 -0.85 19.17
N LYS A 25 -9.54 -1.97 19.78
CA LYS A 25 -8.13 -2.34 19.99
C LYS A 25 -7.71 -3.29 18.88
N VAL A 26 -6.67 -2.90 18.14
CA VAL A 26 -6.06 -3.73 17.11
C VAL A 26 -4.76 -4.32 17.64
N SER A 27 -4.55 -5.61 17.41
CA SER A 27 -3.30 -6.30 17.72
C SER A 27 -2.15 -5.72 16.89
N LYS A 28 -1.08 -5.30 17.57
CA LYS A 28 0.10 -4.75 16.91
C LYS A 28 0.73 -5.76 15.96
N ASP A 29 0.78 -7.03 16.35
CA ASP A 29 1.44 -8.08 15.59
C ASP A 29 0.65 -8.41 14.31
N ASP A 30 -0.67 -8.54 14.42
CA ASP A 30 -1.54 -8.79 13.26
C ASP A 30 -1.51 -7.62 12.28
N PHE A 31 -1.54 -6.39 12.80
CA PHE A 31 -1.47 -5.20 11.97
C PHE A 31 -0.11 -5.07 11.26
N THR A 32 0.98 -5.33 11.99
CA THR A 32 2.35 -5.28 11.43
C THR A 32 2.53 -6.36 10.37
N TYR A 33 2.02 -7.58 10.62
CA TYR A 33 2.02 -8.67 9.66
C TYR A 33 1.27 -8.28 8.37
N HIS A 34 0.08 -7.68 8.51
CA HIS A 34 -0.71 -7.20 7.37
C HIS A 34 0.03 -6.10 6.60
N CYS A 35 0.65 -5.14 7.28
CA CYS A 35 1.44 -4.09 6.62
C CYS A 35 2.59 -4.64 5.78
N ARG A 36 3.25 -5.72 6.24
CA ARG A 36 4.36 -6.36 5.51
C ARG A 36 3.94 -6.92 4.16
N GLN A 37 2.69 -7.36 4.02
CA GLN A 37 2.17 -7.88 2.75
C GLN A 37 1.89 -6.77 1.73
N HIS A 38 1.66 -5.54 2.19
CA HIS A 38 1.25 -4.41 1.34
C HIS A 38 2.37 -3.38 1.12
N ILE A 39 3.42 -3.38 1.94
CA ILE A 39 4.51 -2.40 1.91
C ILE A 39 5.84 -3.14 1.80
N ALA A 40 6.50 -3.00 0.63
CA ALA A 40 7.74 -3.71 0.29
C ALA A 40 8.98 -3.36 1.15
N ASP A 41 8.88 -2.33 1.99
CA ASP A 41 10.01 -1.72 2.73
C ASP A 41 9.71 -1.70 4.27
N SER A 42 8.95 -2.69 4.73
CA SER A 42 8.31 -2.73 6.05
C SER A 42 9.16 -3.33 7.18
N GLU A 43 10.40 -3.76 6.90
CA GLU A 43 11.26 -4.34 7.92
C GLU A 43 11.67 -3.34 9.01
N ASN A 44 11.66 -2.03 8.72
CA ASN A 44 12.16 -1.01 9.64
C ASN A 44 11.19 0.12 10.03
N ASN A 45 9.93 0.13 9.55
CA ASN A 45 9.02 1.24 9.89
C ASN A 45 7.60 0.76 10.23
N LEU A 46 7.25 0.86 11.52
CA LEU A 46 5.85 0.80 11.95
C LEU A 46 5.08 1.96 11.31
N LEU A 47 3.89 1.68 10.79
CA LEU A 47 3.03 2.73 10.27
C LEU A 47 2.62 3.66 11.41
N VAL A 48 2.87 4.94 11.19
CA VAL A 48 2.42 6.02 12.07
C VAL A 48 1.35 6.78 11.32
N PHE A 49 0.14 6.74 11.87
CA PHE A 49 -1.02 7.41 11.31
C PHE A 49 -1.18 8.81 11.90
N ASP A 50 -1.80 9.70 11.12
CA ASP A 50 -2.35 10.93 11.68
C ASP A 50 -3.40 10.55 12.75
N PRO A 51 -3.29 11.08 13.98
CA PRO A 51 -4.20 10.72 15.07
C PRO A 51 -5.63 11.15 14.84
N LYS A 52 -5.92 12.11 13.95
CA LYS A 52 -7.30 12.54 13.65
C LYS A 52 -7.89 11.71 12.51
N LEU A 53 -8.81 10.81 12.83
CA LEU A 53 -9.61 10.09 11.84
C LEU A 53 -10.89 10.86 11.53
N ASP A 54 -10.91 11.56 10.40
CA ASP A 54 -12.03 12.41 10.01
C ASP A 54 -13.07 11.66 9.17
N PHE A 55 -14.26 11.44 9.75
CA PHE A 55 -15.36 10.71 9.12
C PHE A 55 -16.04 11.47 7.98
N SER A 56 -15.74 12.76 7.77
CA SER A 56 -16.22 13.48 6.59
C SER A 56 -15.40 13.16 5.34
N THR A 57 -14.22 12.55 5.48
CA THR A 57 -13.41 12.09 4.35
C THR A 57 -13.92 10.75 3.84
N GLN A 58 -13.68 10.43 2.57
CA GLN A 58 -14.11 9.16 1.99
C GLN A 58 -13.48 7.95 2.70
N GLY A 59 -12.18 8.04 3.05
CA GLY A 59 -11.48 6.98 3.79
C GLY A 59 -12.02 6.80 5.21
N GLY A 60 -12.22 7.90 5.94
CA GLY A 60 -12.79 7.85 7.29
C GLY A 60 -14.25 7.36 7.30
N ALA A 61 -15.06 7.76 6.31
CA ALA A 61 -16.44 7.28 6.17
C ALA A 61 -16.50 5.78 5.89
N TYR A 62 -15.63 5.27 5.01
CA TYR A 62 -15.52 3.84 4.72
C TYR A 62 -15.09 3.04 5.96
N PHE A 63 -14.09 3.52 6.70
CA PHE A 63 -13.68 2.88 7.96
C PHE A 63 -14.84 2.84 8.97
N LEU A 64 -15.58 3.94 9.12
CA LEU A 64 -16.75 3.99 10.00
C LEU A 64 -17.84 2.99 9.57
N GLN A 65 -18.06 2.81 8.27
CA GLN A 65 -18.99 1.81 7.75
C GLN A 65 -18.58 0.40 8.16
N LEU A 66 -17.30 0.04 8.04
CA LEU A 66 -16.80 -1.26 8.51
C LEU A 66 -17.01 -1.42 10.01
N VAL A 67 -16.64 -0.43 10.82
CA VAL A 67 -16.86 -0.49 12.28
C VAL A 67 -18.33 -0.69 12.64
N ARG A 68 -19.26 -0.06 11.92
CA ARG A 68 -20.71 -0.30 12.09
C ARG A 68 -21.10 -1.74 11.77
N THR A 69 -20.63 -2.29 10.65
CA THR A 69 -20.85 -3.70 10.32
C THR A 69 -20.30 -4.64 11.39
N LEU A 70 -19.15 -4.32 11.99
CA LEU A 70 -18.61 -5.09 13.11
C LEU A 70 -19.52 -5.02 14.35
N MET A 71 -20.05 -3.84 14.68
CA MET A 71 -21.01 -3.69 15.78
C MET A 71 -22.31 -4.47 15.52
N ASP A 72 -22.83 -4.42 14.30
CA ASP A 72 -24.02 -5.18 13.91
C ASP A 72 -23.78 -6.69 14.03
N ALA A 73 -22.59 -7.15 13.67
CA ALA A 73 -22.19 -8.54 13.83
C ALA A 73 -22.11 -8.99 15.29
N LEU A 74 -21.61 -8.11 16.18
CA LEU A 74 -21.56 -8.38 17.62
C LEU A 74 -22.94 -8.39 18.27
N ALA A 75 -23.91 -7.67 17.70
CA ALA A 75 -25.29 -7.64 18.18
C ALA A 75 -26.15 -8.81 17.67
N CYS A 76 -25.67 -9.56 16.67
CA CYS A 76 -26.41 -10.63 16.02
C CYS A 76 -25.61 -11.95 16.01
N ASP A 77 -26.05 -12.93 16.79
CA ASP A 77 -25.36 -14.23 16.95
C ASP A 77 -25.23 -15.03 15.65
N GLN A 78 -26.13 -14.82 14.69
CA GLN A 78 -26.15 -15.52 13.40
C GLN A 78 -25.45 -14.75 12.27
N HIS A 79 -24.74 -13.66 12.60
CA HIS A 79 -24.07 -12.87 11.59
C HIS A 79 -22.94 -13.66 10.91
N PRO A 80 -22.79 -13.60 9.56
CA PRO A 80 -21.75 -14.35 8.85
C PRO A 80 -20.31 -14.08 9.31
N LEU A 81 -20.05 -12.92 9.89
CA LEU A 81 -18.74 -12.55 10.45
C LEU A 81 -18.33 -13.36 11.68
N HIS A 82 -19.23 -14.13 12.30
CA HIS A 82 -18.84 -15.11 13.32
C HIS A 82 -18.05 -16.29 12.72
N HIS A 83 -18.12 -16.50 11.40
CA HIS A 83 -17.32 -17.52 10.74
C HIS A 83 -15.85 -17.07 10.65
N PRO A 84 -14.86 -17.88 11.11
CA PRO A 84 -13.46 -17.44 11.23
C PRO A 84 -12.84 -16.91 9.94
N LEU A 85 -13.12 -17.54 8.79
CA LEU A 85 -12.63 -17.08 7.48
C LEU A 85 -13.24 -15.72 7.07
N ALA A 86 -14.53 -15.52 7.32
CA ALA A 86 -15.20 -14.27 7.01
C ALA A 86 -14.67 -13.15 7.91
N PHE A 87 -14.47 -13.44 9.20
CA PHE A 87 -13.85 -12.52 10.14
C PHE A 87 -12.44 -12.12 9.70
N LYS A 88 -11.59 -13.08 9.32
CA LYS A 88 -10.23 -12.79 8.87
C LYS A 88 -10.19 -11.92 7.61
N GLN A 89 -11.05 -12.19 6.63
CA GLN A 89 -11.17 -11.35 5.44
C GLN A 89 -11.66 -9.93 5.79
N PHE A 90 -12.60 -9.83 6.71
CA PHE A 90 -13.13 -8.56 7.18
C PHE A 90 -12.08 -7.74 7.95
N GLU A 91 -11.30 -8.40 8.82
CA GLU A 91 -10.16 -7.80 9.52
C GLU A 91 -9.13 -7.24 8.53
N SER A 92 -8.76 -8.01 7.51
CA SER A 92 -7.88 -7.51 6.44
C SER A 92 -8.46 -6.29 5.72
N ASN A 93 -9.77 -6.25 5.46
CA ASN A 93 -10.43 -5.09 4.86
C ASN A 93 -10.40 -3.86 5.78
N LEU A 94 -10.59 -4.06 7.08
CA LEU A 94 -10.50 -3.00 8.08
C LEU A 94 -9.09 -2.42 8.16
N PHE A 95 -8.05 -3.25 8.09
CA PHE A 95 -6.66 -2.79 8.05
C PHE A 95 -6.35 -2.04 6.76
N ASN A 96 -6.83 -2.54 5.61
CA ASN A 96 -6.69 -1.85 4.32
C ASN A 96 -7.36 -0.48 4.32
N ALA A 97 -8.54 -0.35 4.94
CA ALA A 97 -9.23 0.92 5.08
C ALA A 97 -8.37 1.97 5.82
N LEU A 98 -7.59 1.55 6.83
CA LEU A 98 -6.63 2.43 7.52
C LEU A 98 -5.42 2.74 6.65
N ILE A 99 -4.78 1.72 6.07
CA ILE A 99 -3.54 1.87 5.30
C ILE A 99 -3.73 2.80 4.09
N TYR A 100 -4.85 2.67 3.37
CA TYR A 100 -5.13 3.41 2.14
C TYR A 100 -6.04 4.62 2.32
N GLY A 101 -6.84 4.65 3.39
CA GLY A 101 -7.84 5.68 3.63
C GLY A 101 -7.46 6.72 4.68
N GLN A 102 -6.46 6.45 5.52
CA GLN A 102 -5.98 7.38 6.54
C GLN A 102 -4.54 7.85 6.24
N PRO A 103 -4.24 9.16 6.31
CA PRO A 103 -2.89 9.67 6.16
C PRO A 103 -1.90 8.97 7.10
N ASN A 104 -0.79 8.49 6.55
CA ASN A 104 0.26 7.80 7.27
C ASN A 104 1.63 8.05 6.65
N ASN A 105 2.69 7.79 7.43
CA ASN A 105 4.09 7.98 7.04
C ASN A 105 4.56 7.14 5.83
N ALA A 106 3.77 6.16 5.37
CA ALA A 106 4.09 5.36 4.18
C ALA A 106 3.15 5.63 3.00
N LEU A 107 2.13 6.48 3.13
CA LEU A 107 1.14 6.71 2.07
C LEU A 107 1.80 7.27 0.80
N HIS A 108 2.78 8.16 0.95
CA HIS A 108 3.58 8.67 -0.18
C HIS A 108 4.44 7.56 -0.84
N LYS A 109 4.86 6.53 -0.10
CA LYS A 109 5.56 5.36 -0.67
C LYS A 109 4.59 4.44 -1.43
N LEU A 110 3.34 4.35 -0.97
CA LEU A 110 2.27 3.58 -1.60
C LEU A 110 1.77 4.25 -2.89
N ASP A 111 1.65 5.58 -2.93
CA ASP A 111 1.33 6.32 -4.15
C ASP A 111 2.46 6.26 -5.18
N HIS A 112 3.73 6.25 -4.76
CA HIS A 112 4.84 5.94 -5.68
C HIS A 112 4.81 4.50 -6.21
N TYR A 113 4.16 3.57 -5.51
CA TYR A 113 3.93 2.22 -6.03
C TYR A 113 2.89 2.19 -7.15
N LYS A 114 1.93 3.13 -7.17
CA LYS A 114 1.03 3.33 -8.34
C LYS A 114 1.77 3.90 -9.55
N GLU A 115 2.83 4.67 -9.34
CA GLU A 115 3.68 5.20 -10.43
C GLU A 115 4.72 4.20 -10.94
N LYS A 116 5.07 3.17 -10.14
CA LYS A 116 5.76 1.98 -10.66
C LYS A 116 4.77 1.13 -11.44
N THR A 117 4.28 1.66 -12.55
CA THR A 117 3.78 0.88 -13.67
C THR A 117 4.77 -0.27 -13.84
N VAL A 118 4.34 -1.50 -13.57
CA VAL A 118 5.20 -2.69 -13.57
C VAL A 118 5.91 -2.70 -14.92
N SER A 119 7.18 -2.28 -14.92
CA SER A 119 7.95 -2.17 -16.15
C SER A 119 7.97 -3.56 -16.78
N PRO A 120 7.57 -3.71 -18.05
CA PRO A 120 7.50 -5.00 -18.71
C PRO A 120 8.80 -5.76 -18.52
N TYR A 121 8.71 -7.07 -18.36
CA TYR A 121 9.87 -7.94 -18.10
C TYR A 121 11.06 -7.65 -19.05
N PHE A 122 10.79 -7.35 -20.32
CA PHE A 122 11.81 -7.00 -21.30
C PHE A 122 12.57 -5.71 -20.96
N VAL A 123 11.92 -4.68 -20.40
CA VAL A 123 12.57 -3.43 -20.00
C VAL A 123 13.50 -3.69 -18.81
N LYS A 124 13.02 -4.37 -17.77
CA LYS A 124 13.85 -4.71 -16.60
C LYS A 124 15.07 -5.56 -16.96
N ARG A 125 14.88 -6.55 -17.83
CA ARG A 125 15.95 -7.43 -18.31
C ARG A 125 16.97 -6.68 -19.17
N THR A 126 16.53 -5.73 -19.98
CA THR A 126 17.44 -4.84 -20.74
C THR A 126 18.22 -3.94 -19.79
N GLU A 127 17.56 -3.39 -18.78
CA GLU A 127 18.19 -2.51 -17.79
C GLU A 127 19.29 -3.20 -16.99
N ALA A 128 19.06 -4.46 -16.58
CA ALA A 128 20.06 -5.29 -15.93
C ALA A 128 21.24 -5.62 -16.85
N TYR A 129 20.94 -5.99 -18.10
CA TYR A 129 21.96 -6.31 -19.10
C TYR A 129 22.87 -5.12 -19.39
N ILE A 130 22.29 -3.93 -19.55
CA ILE A 130 23.04 -2.68 -19.71
C ILE A 130 23.99 -2.48 -18.53
N LYS A 131 23.48 -2.55 -17.29
CA LYS A 131 24.28 -2.35 -16.07
C LYS A 131 25.45 -3.33 -15.96
N GLU A 132 25.26 -4.58 -16.39
CA GLU A 132 26.31 -5.60 -16.37
C GLU A 132 27.35 -5.41 -17.48
N HIS A 133 26.95 -4.88 -18.65
CA HIS A 133 27.78 -4.80 -19.87
C HIS A 133 28.13 -3.37 -20.27
N LEU A 134 28.09 -2.41 -19.34
CA LEU A 134 28.46 -0.99 -19.56
C LEU A 134 29.88 -0.79 -20.15
N HIS A 135 30.75 -1.79 -20.00
CA HIS A 135 32.12 -1.78 -20.49
C HIS A 135 32.28 -2.31 -21.93
N GLU A 136 31.19 -2.78 -22.54
CA GLU A 136 31.16 -3.31 -23.91
C GLU A 136 30.47 -2.32 -24.87
N PRO A 137 30.79 -2.36 -26.18
CA PRO A 137 30.08 -1.55 -27.17
C PRO A 137 28.66 -2.07 -27.39
N LEU A 138 27.72 -1.61 -26.56
CA LEU A 138 26.30 -1.94 -26.67
C LEU A 138 25.63 -1.10 -27.76
N ASN A 139 24.82 -1.76 -28.59
CA ASN A 139 23.93 -1.12 -29.55
C ASN A 139 22.48 -1.57 -29.34
N VAL A 140 21.54 -0.87 -29.95
CA VAL A 140 20.11 -1.11 -29.69
C VAL A 140 19.62 -2.44 -30.24
N GLU A 141 20.27 -2.98 -31.27
CA GLU A 141 19.99 -4.29 -31.85
C GLU A 141 20.31 -5.41 -30.86
N ILE A 142 21.49 -5.37 -30.23
CA ILE A 142 21.91 -6.31 -29.18
C ILE A 142 20.96 -6.24 -27.99
N LEU A 143 20.58 -5.02 -27.57
CA LEU A 143 19.63 -4.83 -26.47
C LEU A 143 18.25 -5.42 -26.80
N ALA A 144 17.77 -5.26 -28.03
CA ALA A 144 16.48 -5.78 -28.48
C ALA A 144 16.48 -7.31 -28.58
N GLU A 145 17.58 -7.89 -29.10
CA GLU A 145 17.79 -9.34 -29.16
C GLU A 145 17.86 -9.93 -27.74
N HIS A 146 18.67 -9.33 -26.86
CA HIS A 146 18.74 -9.73 -25.46
C HIS A 146 17.39 -9.51 -24.75
N ALA A 147 16.56 -8.55 -25.14
CA ALA A 147 15.24 -8.34 -24.56
C ALA A 147 14.16 -9.29 -25.10
N GLY A 148 14.43 -9.98 -26.22
CA GLY A 148 13.46 -10.84 -26.92
C GLY A 148 12.32 -10.07 -27.59
N VAL A 149 12.53 -8.80 -27.95
CA VAL A 149 11.51 -7.93 -28.56
C VAL A 149 12.08 -7.17 -29.74
N SER A 150 11.20 -6.59 -30.57
CA SER A 150 11.65 -5.68 -31.63
C SER A 150 12.26 -4.39 -31.06
N VAL A 151 13.18 -3.78 -31.80
CA VAL A 151 13.76 -2.45 -31.48
C VAL A 151 12.66 -1.41 -31.21
N ARG A 152 11.59 -1.39 -32.02
CA ARG A 152 10.46 -0.48 -31.84
C ARG A 152 9.74 -0.70 -30.51
N THR A 153 9.52 -1.95 -30.13
CA THR A 153 8.94 -2.33 -28.83
C THR A 153 9.85 -1.90 -27.68
N LEU A 154 11.16 -2.08 -27.86
CA LEU A 154 12.16 -1.68 -26.87
C LEU A 154 12.14 -0.16 -26.64
N PHE A 155 12.22 0.65 -27.70
CA PHE A 155 12.13 2.11 -27.61
C PHE A 155 10.82 2.58 -26.98
N THR A 156 9.70 1.98 -27.39
CA THR A 156 8.38 2.33 -26.84
C THR A 156 8.31 1.97 -25.36
N GLY A 157 8.86 0.82 -24.96
CA GLY A 157 8.97 0.40 -23.57
C GLY A 157 9.81 1.36 -22.73
N PHE A 158 11.02 1.69 -23.18
CA PHE A 158 11.88 2.64 -22.47
C PHE A 158 11.22 4.03 -22.36
N LYS A 159 10.57 4.51 -23.42
CA LYS A 159 9.91 5.81 -23.39
C LYS A 159 8.70 5.83 -22.45
N ASN A 160 7.89 4.78 -22.48
CA ASN A 160 6.65 4.71 -21.69
C ASN A 160 6.91 4.39 -20.20
N TYR A 161 7.96 3.62 -19.88
CA TYR A 161 8.19 3.12 -18.52
C TYR A 161 9.42 3.73 -17.82
N LEU A 162 10.39 4.25 -18.58
CA LEU A 162 11.60 4.90 -18.03
C LEU A 162 11.72 6.37 -18.47
N GLY A 163 10.80 6.89 -19.28
CA GLY A 163 10.82 8.27 -19.76
C GLY A 163 12.00 8.62 -20.68
N THR A 164 12.79 7.63 -21.10
CA THR A 164 14.02 7.81 -21.87
C THR A 164 14.11 6.82 -23.04
N THR A 165 15.19 6.85 -23.81
CA THR A 165 15.47 5.85 -24.86
C THR A 165 16.53 4.86 -24.38
N PRO A 166 16.60 3.64 -24.95
CA PRO A 166 17.64 2.67 -24.59
C PRO A 166 19.06 3.23 -24.74
N MET A 167 19.31 3.98 -25.82
CA MET A 167 20.63 4.56 -26.09
C MET A 167 20.97 5.75 -25.20
N SER A 168 19.98 6.47 -24.69
CA SER A 168 20.19 7.53 -23.69
C SER A 168 20.27 7.00 -22.26
N TYR A 169 20.00 5.70 -22.07
CA TYR A 169 20.08 5.00 -20.79
C TYR A 169 21.44 4.31 -20.59
N LEU A 170 22.15 4.02 -21.69
CA LEU A 170 23.59 3.72 -21.70
C LEU A 170 24.38 4.94 -21.22
#